data_AF-A0A8H6SSK8-F1
#
_entry.id   AF-A0A8H6SSK8-F1
#
_cell.length_a   1.000
_cell.length_b   1.000
_cell.length_c   1.000
_cell.angle_alpha   90.00
_cell.angle_beta   90.00
_cell.angle_gamma   90.00
#
_symmetry.space_group_name_H-M   'P 1'
#
loop_
_entity.id
_entity.type
_entity.pdbx_description
1 polymer ?
#
loop_
_entity_poly.entity_id
_entity_poly.type
_entity_poly.pdbx_seq_one_letter_code
_entity_poly.pdbx_strand_id
1 'polypeptide(L)'
;MPTSSKLQLIRLPSSLASEPKRDWQLIRKERTGFPGRTLGHLYSSLANELGTFVNTAAVHRGMGPKVAADAIAAFFGQQRWQHDSLAEICVPPDVLQACDELTRFAFRTQTPRTQLAAFHSIVAISTQFPGLKIFLKNSAMVAAELQHSGDSDTLLNCWDRQNSASCDLRWHFFCEFAATCITDRDIFPIIKGVSRVALASGDAQESGLSLIEQLINSSIYEPTTPFHSHLSIRYLTGILELQYFWNHLRLEQQNPHRQLYMGIDRNTIPAHATVLVSATSSPQYPLLYIPVGNMSTTTHAFIIDLGNRVRSPLDLGLFRSLPQARQETVRTYYFQRAGIHAGNLWAAFLHGHQTEIGPMGVDLLEGNVYLWGMGREEMGGTWVVSVDVPRRI
;
A
#
# COMPACT_ATOMS: atom_id res chain seq x y z
N MET A 1 -5.89 22.37 -61.60
CA MET A 1 -4.90 23.09 -60.78
C MET A 1 -5.63 24.01 -59.82
N PRO A 2 -5.61 23.73 -58.51
CA PRO A 2 -5.89 24.72 -57.48
C PRO A 2 -4.65 25.03 -56.64
N THR A 3 -4.58 26.29 -56.25
CA THR A 3 -3.47 26.98 -55.60
C THR A 3 -3.23 26.55 -54.15
N SER A 4 -1.96 26.35 -53.83
CA SER A 4 -1.38 26.03 -52.52
C SER A 4 -1.67 27.10 -51.46
N SER A 5 -2.39 26.74 -50.39
CA SER A 5 -2.52 27.54 -49.17
C SER A 5 -1.24 27.45 -48.33
N LYS A 6 -0.59 28.60 -48.13
CA LYS A 6 0.60 28.77 -47.27
C LYS A 6 0.23 28.61 -45.79
N LEU A 7 0.87 27.65 -45.12
CA LEU A 7 0.94 27.60 -43.65
C LEU A 7 1.73 28.82 -43.14
N GLN A 8 1.06 29.73 -42.42
CA GLN A 8 1.72 30.79 -41.66
C GLN A 8 2.29 30.21 -40.36
N LEU A 9 3.62 30.26 -40.23
CA LEU A 9 4.33 29.97 -38.98
C LEU A 9 4.07 31.13 -38.01
N ILE A 10 3.41 30.86 -36.88
CA ILE A 10 3.25 31.81 -35.78
C ILE A 10 4.63 32.04 -35.16
N ARG A 11 5.19 33.24 -35.32
CA ARG A 11 6.40 33.69 -34.60
C ARG A 11 6.01 34.03 -33.16
N LEU A 12 6.56 33.30 -32.20
CA LEU A 12 6.56 33.70 -30.79
C LEU A 12 7.57 34.86 -30.56
N PRO A 13 7.31 35.76 -29.59
CA PRO A 13 8.10 36.97 -29.37
C PRO A 13 9.53 36.69 -28.86
N SER A 14 10.47 37.48 -29.38
CA SER A 14 11.93 37.35 -29.27
C SER A 14 12.55 37.65 -27.90
N SER A 15 11.76 37.77 -26.82
CA SER A 15 12.24 38.29 -25.53
C SER A 15 12.59 37.22 -24.47
N LEU A 16 12.64 35.93 -24.84
CA LEU A 16 13.09 34.84 -23.96
C LEU A 16 14.52 34.34 -24.30
N ALA A 17 15.29 35.12 -25.06
CA ALA A 17 16.66 34.78 -25.46
C ALA A 17 17.68 34.99 -24.31
N SER A 18 17.57 34.21 -23.25
CA SER A 18 18.68 33.93 -22.33
C SER A 18 18.55 32.52 -21.76
N GLU A 19 18.49 31.52 -22.64
CA GLU A 19 18.70 30.12 -22.24
C GLU A 19 20.20 29.80 -22.13
N PRO A 20 20.62 28.97 -21.15
CA PRO A 20 21.97 28.46 -21.09
C PRO A 20 22.17 27.46 -22.24
N LYS A 21 23.26 27.63 -23.01
CA LYS A 21 23.69 26.69 -24.05
C LYS A 21 23.76 25.26 -23.48
N ARG A 22 22.75 24.45 -23.78
CA ARG A 22 22.86 22.99 -23.71
C ARG A 22 23.17 22.51 -25.12
N ASP A 23 24.34 21.90 -25.27
CA ASP A 23 24.74 21.24 -26.51
C ASP A 23 23.73 20.13 -26.83
N TRP A 24 22.93 20.35 -27.87
CA TRP A 24 22.05 19.35 -28.45
C TRP A 24 22.87 18.33 -29.24
N GLN A 25 23.60 17.46 -28.54
CA GLN A 25 24.11 16.24 -29.16
C GLN A 25 22.97 15.24 -29.28
N LEU A 26 22.30 15.25 -30.44
CA LEU A 26 21.46 14.15 -30.87
C LEU A 26 22.34 12.89 -30.89
N ILE A 27 22.17 12.02 -29.89
CA ILE A 27 22.85 10.73 -29.84
C ILE A 27 22.29 9.89 -31.00
N ARG A 28 22.94 9.96 -32.17
CA ARG A 28 22.79 8.97 -33.23
C ARG A 28 23.37 7.65 -32.74
N LYS A 29 22.59 6.89 -31.98
CA LYS A 29 22.81 5.44 -31.91
C LYS A 29 22.35 4.86 -33.23
N GLU A 30 23.30 4.67 -34.15
CA GLU A 30 23.11 3.84 -35.33
C GLU A 30 22.78 2.41 -34.87
N ARG A 31 21.49 2.13 -34.74
CA ARG A 31 20.96 0.77 -34.79
C ARG A 31 20.16 0.68 -36.08
N THR A 32 20.66 -0.12 -37.02
CA THR A 32 19.94 -0.57 -38.22
C THR A 32 18.73 -1.39 -37.78
N GLY A 33 17.68 -0.72 -37.34
CA GLY A 33 16.38 -1.29 -37.01
C GLY A 33 15.33 -0.72 -37.94
N PHE A 34 14.30 -1.54 -38.24
CA PHE A 34 13.17 -1.21 -39.11
C PHE A 34 12.72 0.26 -38.96
N PRO A 35 12.64 1.04 -40.05
CA PRO A 35 12.43 2.49 -40.02
C PRO A 35 11.16 2.91 -39.26
N GLY A 36 10.12 2.07 -39.24
CA GLY A 36 8.91 2.29 -38.45
C GLY A 36 9.15 2.28 -36.93
N ARG A 37 10.04 1.42 -36.41
CA ARG A 37 10.37 1.39 -34.97
C ARG A 37 11.21 2.59 -34.56
N THR A 38 12.17 2.98 -35.41
CA THR A 38 13.01 4.16 -35.18
C THR A 38 12.18 5.46 -35.16
N LEU A 39 11.23 5.60 -36.09
CA LEU A 39 10.27 6.71 -36.09
C LEU A 39 9.36 6.68 -34.86
N GLY A 40 8.83 5.51 -34.50
CA GLY A 40 8.02 5.36 -33.28
C GLY A 40 8.76 5.82 -32.02
N HIS A 41 10.02 5.40 -31.85
CA HIS A 41 10.84 5.84 -30.73
C HIS A 41 11.13 7.35 -30.74
N LEU A 42 11.38 7.94 -31.90
CA LEU A 42 11.56 9.39 -32.05
C LEU A 42 10.28 10.16 -31.68
N TYR A 43 9.12 9.71 -32.15
CA TYR A 43 7.83 10.31 -31.80
C TYR A 43 7.54 10.21 -30.30
N SER A 44 7.75 9.05 -29.69
CA SER A 44 7.59 8.88 -28.24
C SER A 44 8.58 9.73 -27.43
N SER A 45 9.85 9.80 -27.86
CA SER A 45 10.86 10.63 -27.20
C SER A 45 10.51 12.11 -27.27
N LEU A 46 10.12 12.60 -28.46
CA LEU A 46 9.71 13.98 -28.67
C LEU A 46 8.44 14.33 -27.87
N ALA A 47 7.45 13.44 -27.86
CA ALA A 47 6.24 13.63 -27.06
C ALA A 47 6.55 13.69 -25.55
N ASN A 48 7.49 12.88 -25.08
CA ASN A 48 7.95 12.90 -23.68
C ASN A 48 8.71 14.19 -23.33
N GLU A 49 9.58 14.66 -24.22
CA GLU A 49 10.31 15.92 -24.03
C GLU A 49 9.38 17.14 -24.08
N LEU A 50 8.47 17.20 -25.06
CA LEU A 50 7.44 18.25 -25.13
C LEU A 50 6.54 18.22 -23.90
N GLY A 51 6.13 17.03 -23.44
CA GLY A 51 5.39 16.89 -22.19
C GLY A 51 6.17 17.39 -20.97
N THR A 52 7.50 17.14 -20.93
CA THR A 52 8.38 17.67 -19.87
C THR A 52 8.39 19.18 -19.90
N PHE A 53 8.61 19.75 -21.08
CA PHE A 53 8.70 21.18 -21.28
C PHE A 53 7.40 21.88 -20.95
N VAL A 54 6.25 21.38 -21.44
CA VAL A 54 4.93 21.93 -21.16
C VAL A 54 4.61 21.86 -19.66
N ASN A 55 4.88 20.74 -18.99
CA ASN A 55 4.66 20.64 -17.55
C ASN A 55 5.59 21.58 -16.76
N THR A 56 6.84 21.73 -17.19
CA THR A 56 7.80 22.65 -16.54
C THR A 56 7.37 24.11 -16.74
N ALA A 57 6.96 24.48 -17.94
CA ALA A 57 6.45 25.80 -18.27
C ALA A 57 5.11 26.10 -17.56
N ALA A 58 4.23 25.09 -17.41
CA ALA A 58 3.01 25.21 -16.64
C ALA A 58 3.33 25.49 -15.16
N VAL A 59 4.24 24.72 -14.55
CA VAL A 59 4.69 24.94 -13.16
C VAL A 59 5.28 26.35 -12.99
N HIS A 60 6.12 26.81 -13.92
CA HIS A 60 6.67 28.17 -13.89
C HIS A 60 5.60 29.27 -14.02
N ARG A 61 4.46 28.97 -14.62
CA ARG A 61 3.30 29.88 -14.73
C ARG A 61 2.27 29.68 -13.61
N GLY A 62 2.58 28.87 -12.59
CA GLY A 62 1.62 28.57 -11.52
C GLY A 62 0.43 27.74 -11.99
N MET A 63 0.60 26.91 -13.02
CA MET A 63 -0.44 26.04 -13.57
C MET A 63 -0.02 24.56 -13.54
N GLY A 64 -0.99 23.67 -13.55
CA GLY A 64 -0.76 22.23 -13.73
C GLY A 64 -1.13 21.37 -12.52
N PRO A 65 -1.07 20.03 -12.65
CA PRO A 65 -1.60 19.11 -11.66
C PRO A 65 -0.95 19.25 -10.27
N LYS A 66 0.34 19.55 -10.24
CA LYS A 66 1.07 19.75 -8.99
C LYS A 66 0.63 21.04 -8.28
N VAL A 67 0.47 22.14 -9.02
CA VAL A 67 0.07 23.42 -8.43
C VAL A 67 -1.35 23.35 -7.86
N ALA A 68 -2.27 22.72 -8.59
CA ALA A 68 -3.62 22.46 -8.09
C ALA A 68 -3.59 21.58 -6.82
N ALA A 69 -2.80 20.51 -6.81
CA ALA A 69 -2.64 19.65 -5.65
C ALA A 69 -2.00 20.37 -4.44
N ASP A 70 -0.99 21.20 -4.67
CA ASP A 70 -0.31 21.98 -3.64
C ASP A 70 -1.28 23.02 -3.02
N ALA A 71 -2.14 23.65 -3.82
CA ALA A 71 -3.17 24.57 -3.33
C ALA A 71 -4.21 23.85 -2.45
N ILE A 72 -4.67 22.68 -2.88
CA ILE A 72 -5.57 21.82 -2.09
C ILE A 72 -4.89 21.42 -0.78
N ALA A 73 -3.66 20.90 -0.86
CA ALA A 73 -2.91 20.43 0.29
C ALA A 73 -2.58 21.56 1.27
N ALA A 74 -2.32 22.78 0.79
CA ALA A 74 -2.10 23.95 1.64
C ALA A 74 -3.35 24.28 2.47
N PHE A 75 -4.54 24.25 1.86
CA PHE A 75 -5.80 24.49 2.58
C PHE A 75 -6.05 23.39 3.63
N PHE A 76 -6.04 22.11 3.22
CA PHE A 76 -6.31 21.00 4.13
C PHE A 76 -5.20 20.75 5.16
N GLY A 77 -3.97 21.21 4.90
CA GLY A 77 -2.86 21.17 5.85
C GLY A 77 -2.92 22.28 6.91
N GLN A 78 -3.47 23.44 6.57
CA GLN A 78 -3.67 24.56 7.51
C GLN A 78 -4.89 24.33 8.41
N GLN A 79 -5.94 23.73 7.86
CA GLN A 79 -7.10 23.25 8.61
C GLN A 79 -6.68 22.01 9.42
N ARG A 80 -6.03 22.22 10.57
CA ARG A 80 -5.91 21.17 11.58
C ARG A 80 -7.34 20.72 11.88
N TRP A 81 -7.68 19.52 11.45
CA TRP A 81 -8.95 18.80 11.53
C TRP A 81 -9.62 18.90 12.92
N GLN A 82 -10.13 20.08 13.26
CA GLN A 82 -10.86 20.36 14.50
C GLN A 82 -12.35 20.05 14.38
N HIS A 83 -12.81 19.73 13.16
CA HIS A 83 -14.20 19.38 12.90
C HIS A 83 -14.33 17.87 12.75
N ASP A 84 -15.19 17.28 13.60
CA ASP A 84 -15.50 15.85 13.60
C ASP A 84 -16.26 15.40 12.33
N SER A 85 -16.72 16.35 11.49
CA SER A 85 -17.46 16.06 10.26
C SER A 85 -16.99 16.91 9.06
N LEU A 86 -16.65 16.22 7.97
CA LEU A 86 -16.32 16.80 6.66
C LEU A 86 -17.48 17.56 6.01
N ALA A 87 -18.72 17.27 6.39
CA ALA A 87 -19.90 17.92 5.82
C ALA A 87 -20.04 19.39 6.27
N GLU A 88 -19.31 19.79 7.30
CA GLU A 88 -19.37 21.15 7.88
C GLU A 88 -18.19 22.03 7.43
N ILE A 89 -17.25 21.48 6.65
CA ILE A 89 -16.10 22.25 6.17
C ILE A 89 -16.56 23.18 5.05
N CYS A 90 -16.56 24.48 5.32
CA CYS A 90 -16.72 25.51 4.30
C CYS A 90 -15.43 25.56 3.47
N VAL A 91 -15.43 24.88 2.32
CA VAL A 91 -14.30 24.88 1.39
C VAL A 91 -14.37 26.13 0.51
N PRO A 92 -13.31 26.97 0.46
CA PRO A 92 -13.27 28.14 -0.39
C PRO A 92 -13.48 27.80 -1.87
N PRO A 93 -14.10 28.70 -2.66
CA PRO A 93 -14.31 28.50 -4.10
C PRO A 93 -13.01 28.14 -4.84
N ASP A 94 -11.89 28.72 -4.40
CA ASP A 94 -10.56 28.57 -4.98
C ASP A 94 -10.06 27.12 -4.87
N VAL A 95 -10.38 26.45 -3.75
CA VAL A 95 -10.00 25.06 -3.49
C VAL A 95 -10.90 24.10 -4.27
N LEU A 96 -12.19 24.43 -4.41
CA LEU A 96 -13.11 23.70 -5.28
C LEU A 96 -12.66 23.79 -6.75
N GLN A 97 -12.29 25.00 -7.19
CA GLN A 97 -11.71 25.21 -8.52
C GLN A 97 -10.43 24.41 -8.70
N ALA A 98 -9.55 24.34 -7.71
CA ALA A 98 -8.34 23.52 -7.78
C ALA A 98 -8.67 22.01 -7.89
N CYS A 99 -9.74 21.53 -7.24
CA CYS A 99 -10.24 20.16 -7.38
C CYS A 99 -10.77 19.89 -8.81
N ASP A 100 -11.54 20.83 -9.36
CA ASP A 100 -12.01 20.77 -10.75
C ASP A 100 -10.84 20.76 -11.74
N GLU A 101 -9.85 21.64 -11.55
CA GLU A 101 -8.67 21.69 -12.41
C GLU A 101 -7.84 20.41 -12.33
N LEU A 102 -7.63 19.88 -11.13
CA LEU A 102 -6.88 18.65 -10.94
C LEU A 102 -7.56 17.45 -11.62
N THR A 103 -8.87 17.30 -11.43
CA THR A 103 -9.63 16.22 -12.08
C THR A 103 -9.68 16.41 -13.59
N ARG A 104 -9.79 17.65 -14.09
CA ARG A 104 -9.69 17.95 -15.53
C ARG A 104 -8.35 17.51 -16.13
N PHE A 105 -7.25 17.58 -15.37
CA PHE A 105 -5.95 17.11 -15.86
C PHE A 105 -5.86 15.58 -16.03
N ALA A 106 -6.76 14.82 -15.40
CA ALA A 106 -6.82 13.37 -15.49
C ALA A 106 -7.50 12.87 -16.78
N PHE A 107 -8.31 13.70 -17.45
CA PHE A 107 -9.04 13.31 -18.66
C PHE A 107 -8.14 13.17 -19.90
N ARG A 108 -8.59 12.33 -20.84
CA ARG A 108 -7.90 12.00 -22.10
C ARG A 108 -7.55 13.19 -23.02
N THR A 109 -8.12 14.36 -22.76
CA THR A 109 -7.79 15.62 -23.47
C THR A 109 -6.38 16.11 -23.17
N GLN A 110 -5.74 15.60 -22.11
CA GLN A 110 -4.37 15.95 -21.73
C GLN A 110 -3.31 15.00 -22.31
N THR A 111 -2.05 15.43 -22.21
CA THR A 111 -0.90 14.58 -22.55
C THR A 111 -0.77 13.44 -21.52
N PRO A 112 -0.26 12.24 -21.89
CA PRO A 112 -0.16 11.12 -20.95
C PRO A 112 0.73 11.44 -19.75
N ARG A 113 1.75 12.30 -19.92
CA ARG A 113 2.58 12.77 -18.81
C ARG A 113 1.81 13.66 -17.84
N THR A 114 0.95 14.54 -18.36
CA THR A 114 0.09 15.41 -17.53
C THR A 114 -0.97 14.59 -16.79
N GLN A 115 -1.59 13.60 -17.46
CA GLN A 115 -2.51 12.66 -16.82
C GLN A 115 -1.83 11.88 -15.70
N LEU A 116 -0.64 11.32 -15.95
CA LEU A 116 0.11 10.59 -14.93
C LEU A 116 0.43 11.47 -13.72
N ALA A 117 0.86 12.71 -13.95
CA ALA A 117 1.09 13.67 -12.86
C ALA A 117 -0.20 13.98 -12.09
N ALA A 118 -1.35 14.09 -12.77
CA ALA A 118 -2.65 14.26 -12.12
C ALA A 118 -3.05 13.04 -11.31
N PHE A 119 -2.90 11.81 -11.82
CA PHE A 119 -3.19 10.59 -11.08
C PHE A 119 -2.34 10.47 -9.81
N HIS A 120 -1.04 10.75 -9.90
CA HIS A 120 -0.16 10.81 -8.74
C HIS A 120 -0.63 11.83 -7.70
N SER A 121 -0.96 13.04 -8.15
CA SER A 121 -1.49 14.10 -7.29
C SER A 121 -2.79 13.66 -6.62
N ILE A 122 -3.76 13.12 -7.37
CA ILE A 122 -5.04 12.62 -6.87
C ILE A 122 -4.81 11.55 -5.81
N VAL A 123 -4.01 10.53 -6.09
CA VAL A 123 -3.69 9.45 -5.12
C VAL A 123 -3.05 10.05 -3.87
N ALA A 124 -2.08 10.94 -4.01
CA ALA A 124 -1.39 11.54 -2.87
C ALA A 124 -2.36 12.32 -1.97
N ILE A 125 -3.12 13.26 -2.53
CA ILE A 125 -4.00 14.13 -1.72
C ILE A 125 -5.22 13.38 -1.17
N SER A 126 -5.79 12.45 -1.94
CA SER A 126 -6.96 11.67 -1.49
C SER A 126 -6.58 10.66 -0.40
N THR A 127 -5.34 10.20 -0.36
CA THR A 127 -4.88 9.29 0.71
C THR A 127 -4.34 10.03 1.93
N GLN A 128 -3.77 11.22 1.73
CA GLN A 128 -3.36 12.10 2.82
C GLN A 128 -4.56 12.73 3.53
N PHE A 129 -5.61 13.07 2.78
CA PHE A 129 -6.82 13.69 3.27
C PHE A 129 -8.04 12.88 2.77
N PRO A 130 -8.38 11.75 3.40
CA PRO A 130 -9.41 10.83 2.90
C PRO A 130 -10.75 11.49 2.57
N GLY A 131 -11.13 12.49 3.35
CA GLY A 131 -12.36 13.26 3.14
C GLY A 131 -12.40 14.14 1.90
N LEU A 132 -11.23 14.51 1.36
CA LEU A 132 -11.11 15.32 0.16
C LEU A 132 -11.81 14.68 -1.04
N LYS A 133 -11.86 13.35 -1.08
CA LYS A 133 -12.39 12.61 -2.23
C LYS A 133 -13.83 12.97 -2.56
N ILE A 134 -14.63 13.44 -1.60
CA ILE A 134 -15.99 13.93 -1.83
C ILE A 134 -15.97 15.12 -2.80
N PHE A 135 -15.02 16.06 -2.63
CA PHE A 135 -14.87 17.21 -3.52
C PHE A 135 -14.34 16.81 -4.89
N LEU A 136 -13.40 15.86 -4.96
CA LEU A 136 -12.93 15.32 -6.24
C LEU A 136 -14.03 14.57 -6.99
N LYS A 137 -14.88 13.83 -6.28
CA LYS A 137 -16.04 13.12 -6.83
C LYS A 137 -17.13 14.09 -7.30
N ASN A 138 -17.30 15.19 -6.60
CA ASN A 138 -18.27 16.24 -6.92
C ASN A 138 -17.75 17.27 -7.94
N SER A 139 -16.53 17.10 -8.44
CA SER A 139 -16.00 17.97 -9.49
C SER A 139 -16.90 17.91 -10.72
N ALA A 140 -17.09 19.03 -11.42
CA ALA A 140 -18.14 19.13 -12.44
C ALA A 140 -18.02 18.03 -13.52
N MET A 141 -16.77 17.71 -13.91
CA MET A 141 -16.50 16.67 -14.90
C MET A 141 -16.70 15.26 -14.34
N VAL A 142 -16.21 14.96 -13.13
CA VAL A 142 -16.34 13.62 -12.55
C VAL A 142 -17.79 13.33 -12.19
N ALA A 143 -18.49 14.32 -11.62
CA ALA A 143 -19.90 14.21 -11.27
C ALA A 143 -20.77 13.94 -12.50
N ALA A 144 -20.48 14.59 -13.64
CA ALA A 144 -21.19 14.36 -14.90
C ALA A 144 -21.02 12.93 -15.43
N GLU A 145 -19.81 12.37 -15.35
CA GLU A 145 -19.55 11.00 -15.79
C GLU A 145 -20.14 9.94 -14.83
N LEU A 146 -20.17 10.24 -13.53
CA LEU A 146 -20.63 9.31 -12.50
C LEU A 146 -22.15 9.31 -12.28
N GLN A 147 -22.95 10.13 -12.99
CA GLN A 147 -24.40 10.26 -12.78
C GLN A 147 -25.17 8.94 -12.89
N HIS A 148 -24.62 7.94 -13.59
CA HIS A 148 -25.35 6.70 -13.92
C HIS A 148 -24.94 5.46 -13.11
N SER A 149 -23.69 5.32 -12.70
CA SER A 149 -23.17 4.10 -12.03
C SER A 149 -22.41 4.39 -10.73
N GLY A 150 -21.85 5.60 -10.61
CA GLY A 150 -20.93 5.97 -9.52
C GLY A 150 -19.72 5.04 -9.37
N ASP A 151 -19.40 4.23 -10.38
CA ASP A 151 -18.42 3.14 -10.32
C ASP A 151 -17.05 3.55 -10.89
N SER A 152 -15.98 2.91 -10.39
CA SER A 152 -14.60 3.10 -10.82
C SER A 152 -14.43 2.84 -12.32
N ASP A 153 -15.09 1.81 -12.86
CA ASP A 153 -15.00 1.44 -14.27
C ASP A 153 -15.49 2.55 -15.21
N THR A 154 -16.51 3.29 -14.79
CA THR A 154 -17.05 4.41 -15.57
C THR A 154 -16.05 5.55 -15.63
N LEU A 155 -15.42 5.88 -14.50
CA LEU A 155 -14.38 6.90 -14.45
C LEU A 155 -13.13 6.47 -15.23
N LEU A 156 -12.75 5.20 -15.14
CA LEU A 156 -11.64 4.61 -15.87
C LEU A 156 -11.83 4.74 -17.38
N ASN A 157 -13.02 4.42 -17.90
CA ASN A 157 -13.31 4.57 -19.33
C ASN A 157 -13.15 6.02 -19.84
N CYS A 158 -13.36 7.02 -18.98
CA CYS A 158 -13.22 8.43 -19.33
C CYS A 158 -11.77 8.93 -19.25
N TRP A 159 -10.96 8.30 -18.42
CA TRP A 159 -9.54 8.61 -18.26
C TRP A 159 -8.65 7.78 -19.19
N ASP A 160 -9.09 6.58 -19.54
CA ASP A 160 -8.36 5.67 -20.40
C ASP A 160 -8.22 6.20 -21.83
N ARG A 161 -7.12 5.82 -22.46
CA ARG A 161 -6.76 6.26 -23.81
C ARG A 161 -7.01 5.10 -24.78
N GLN A 162 -7.52 5.41 -25.97
CA GLN A 162 -7.72 4.41 -27.03
C GLN A 162 -6.42 3.68 -27.44
N ASN A 163 -5.25 4.30 -27.20
CA ASN A 163 -3.92 3.71 -27.45
C ASN A 163 -3.17 3.41 -26.13
N SER A 164 -3.87 3.03 -25.07
CA SER A 164 -3.28 2.80 -23.74
C SER A 164 -2.22 1.69 -23.72
N ALA A 165 -2.23 0.77 -24.70
CA ALA A 165 -1.15 -0.20 -24.93
C ALA A 165 0.24 0.44 -25.16
N SER A 166 0.30 1.73 -25.53
CA SER A 166 1.55 2.49 -25.67
C SER A 166 2.00 3.20 -24.39
N CYS A 167 1.16 3.22 -23.35
CA CYS A 167 1.48 3.77 -22.04
C CYS A 167 2.25 2.74 -21.19
N ASP A 168 3.09 3.23 -20.28
CA ASP A 168 3.87 2.33 -19.40
C ASP A 168 2.99 1.73 -18.30
N LEU A 169 3.45 0.62 -17.68
CA LEU A 169 2.71 -0.06 -16.62
C LEU A 169 2.37 0.84 -15.42
N ARG A 170 3.20 1.86 -15.17
CA ARG A 170 2.96 2.83 -14.09
C ARG A 170 1.74 3.69 -14.40
N TRP A 171 1.59 4.13 -15.64
CA TRP A 171 0.42 4.89 -16.06
C TRP A 171 -0.88 4.15 -15.77
N HIS A 172 -0.96 2.88 -16.17
CA HIS A 172 -2.13 2.02 -15.94
C HIS A 172 -2.42 1.86 -14.45
N PHE A 173 -1.40 1.49 -13.68
CA PHE A 173 -1.51 1.36 -12.23
C PHE A 173 -2.06 2.63 -11.57
N PHE A 174 -1.49 3.80 -11.88
CA PHE A 174 -1.92 5.05 -11.25
C PHE A 174 -3.29 5.53 -11.75
N CYS A 175 -3.66 5.25 -13.00
CA CYS A 175 -4.99 5.55 -13.52
C CYS A 175 -6.06 4.78 -12.75
N GLU A 176 -5.92 3.46 -12.68
CA GLU A 176 -6.83 2.57 -11.94
C GLU A 176 -6.87 2.94 -10.45
N PHE A 177 -5.70 3.11 -9.84
CA PHE A 177 -5.65 3.42 -8.42
C PHE A 177 -6.26 4.78 -8.09
N ALA A 178 -6.04 5.81 -8.92
CA ALA A 178 -6.67 7.11 -8.73
C ALA A 178 -8.20 7.04 -8.85
N ALA A 179 -8.72 6.24 -9.78
CA ALA A 179 -10.16 6.05 -9.94
C ALA A 179 -10.77 5.35 -8.72
N THR A 180 -10.09 4.31 -8.22
CA THR A 180 -10.48 3.64 -6.97
C THR A 180 -10.44 4.62 -5.79
N CYS A 181 -9.40 5.44 -5.63
CA CYS A 181 -9.33 6.41 -4.54
C CYS A 181 -10.52 7.38 -4.51
N ILE A 182 -11.01 7.84 -5.68
CA ILE A 182 -12.16 8.76 -5.77
C ILE A 182 -13.48 8.02 -5.50
N THR A 183 -13.62 6.82 -6.05
CA THR A 183 -14.88 6.07 -6.04
C THR A 183 -15.05 5.11 -4.86
N ASP A 184 -14.00 4.92 -4.05
CA ASP A 184 -13.94 3.99 -2.92
C ASP A 184 -15.21 4.07 -2.04
N ARG A 185 -15.87 2.92 -1.90
CA ARG A 185 -17.10 2.77 -1.12
C ARG A 185 -16.93 1.87 0.08
N ASP A 186 -15.77 1.26 0.23
CA ASP A 186 -15.59 0.11 1.12
C ASP A 186 -14.64 0.47 2.26
N ILE A 187 -13.53 1.15 1.95
CA ILE A 187 -12.51 1.48 2.94
C ILE A 187 -12.81 2.83 3.61
N PHE A 188 -13.25 3.83 2.85
CA PHE A 188 -13.53 5.16 3.43
C PHE A 188 -14.64 5.20 4.47
N PRO A 189 -15.76 4.46 4.36
CA PRO A 189 -16.77 4.46 5.42
C PRO A 189 -16.21 4.04 6.78
N ILE A 190 -15.19 3.17 6.81
CA ILE A 190 -14.51 2.75 8.05
C ILE A 190 -13.94 3.97 8.79
N ILE A 191 -13.37 4.92 8.05
CA ILE A 191 -12.64 6.08 8.59
C ILE A 191 -13.46 7.38 8.60
N LYS A 192 -14.63 7.37 7.97
CA LYS A 192 -15.47 8.56 7.83
C LYS A 192 -16.09 8.94 9.17
N GLY A 193 -15.87 10.16 9.62
CA GLY A 193 -16.47 10.70 10.86
C GLY A 193 -15.85 10.16 12.14
N VAL A 194 -14.72 9.46 12.05
CA VAL A 194 -13.95 9.01 13.21
C VAL A 194 -12.93 10.08 13.57
N SER A 195 -12.96 10.58 14.81
CA SER A 195 -12.00 11.58 15.29
C SER A 195 -10.59 10.98 15.38
N ARG A 196 -9.53 11.79 15.20
CA ARG A 196 -8.14 11.30 15.31
C ARG A 196 -7.85 10.59 16.64
N VAL A 197 -8.48 11.02 17.73
CA VAL A 197 -8.35 10.39 19.04
C VAL A 197 -8.98 9.00 19.05
N ALA A 198 -10.15 8.84 18.42
CA ALA A 198 -10.80 7.55 18.25
C ALA A 198 -10.09 6.64 17.22
N LEU A 199 -9.38 7.23 16.24
CA LEU A 199 -8.50 6.49 15.32
C LEU A 199 -7.26 5.92 16.04
N ALA A 200 -6.81 6.59 17.11
CA ALA A 200 -5.65 6.21 17.91
C ALA A 200 -6.01 5.39 19.16
N SER A 201 -7.27 5.38 19.59
CA SER A 201 -7.71 4.56 20.73
C SER A 201 -7.91 3.11 20.30
N GLY A 202 -7.36 2.18 21.09
CA GLY A 202 -7.59 0.74 20.92
C GLY A 202 -8.95 0.26 21.41
N ASP A 203 -9.84 1.19 21.75
CA ASP A 203 -11.19 0.85 22.20
C ASP A 203 -11.98 0.33 21.01
N ALA A 204 -12.45 -0.91 21.14
CA ALA A 204 -13.21 -1.58 20.10
C ALA A 204 -14.42 -0.75 19.68
N GLN A 205 -14.57 -0.56 18.37
CA GLN A 205 -15.80 0.01 17.79
C GLN A 205 -16.95 -0.99 17.92
N GLU A 206 -18.16 -0.64 17.47
CA GLU A 206 -19.36 -1.50 17.52
C GLU A 206 -19.15 -2.93 16.98
N SER A 207 -18.16 -3.13 16.12
CA SER A 207 -17.75 -4.41 15.53
C SER A 207 -16.81 -5.26 16.40
N GLY A 208 -16.38 -4.79 17.56
CA GLY A 208 -15.39 -5.48 18.41
C GLY A 208 -13.94 -5.34 17.94
N LEU A 209 -13.70 -4.63 16.84
CA LEU A 209 -12.38 -4.40 16.24
C LEU A 209 -12.00 -2.92 16.31
N SER A 210 -10.74 -2.63 16.58
CA SER A 210 -10.17 -1.29 16.39
C SER A 210 -10.19 -0.90 14.92
N LEU A 211 -10.14 0.38 14.63
CA LEU A 211 -10.14 0.87 13.24
C LEU A 211 -8.89 0.42 12.46
N ILE A 212 -7.74 0.31 13.14
CA ILE A 212 -6.52 -0.23 12.53
C ILE A 212 -6.75 -1.69 12.12
N GLU A 213 -7.37 -2.49 12.99
CA GLU A 213 -7.72 -3.87 12.67
C GLU A 213 -8.75 -3.94 11.54
N GLN A 214 -9.75 -3.07 11.52
CA GLN A 214 -10.73 -3.00 10.43
C GLN A 214 -10.06 -2.69 9.09
N LEU A 215 -9.09 -1.75 9.04
CA LEU A 215 -8.34 -1.41 7.82
C LEU A 215 -7.36 -2.52 7.39
N ILE A 216 -6.71 -3.18 8.35
CA ILE A 216 -5.87 -4.35 8.06
C ILE A 216 -6.75 -5.48 7.52
N ASN A 217 -7.90 -5.70 8.13
CA ASN A 217 -8.85 -6.73 7.72
C ASN A 217 -9.44 -6.42 6.34
N SER A 218 -9.82 -5.18 6.06
CA SER A 218 -10.29 -4.78 4.72
C SER A 218 -9.22 -4.95 3.65
N SER A 219 -7.94 -4.82 4.01
CA SER A 219 -6.82 -5.08 3.09
C SER A 219 -6.61 -6.56 2.75
N ILE A 220 -7.14 -7.47 3.57
CA ILE A 220 -6.93 -8.93 3.50
C ILE A 220 -8.17 -9.68 2.99
N TYR A 221 -9.38 -9.20 3.28
CA TYR A 221 -10.62 -9.99 3.11
C TYR A 221 -11.42 -9.69 1.84
N GLU A 222 -11.12 -8.63 1.08
CA GLU A 222 -11.85 -8.28 -0.15
C GLU A 222 -10.95 -8.35 -1.40
N PRO A 223 -10.83 -9.52 -2.04
CA PRO A 223 -10.05 -9.69 -3.27
C PRO A 223 -10.74 -9.13 -4.52
N THR A 224 -11.93 -8.52 -4.38
CA THR A 224 -12.75 -8.07 -5.51
C THR A 224 -12.21 -6.83 -6.21
N THR A 225 -11.38 -6.02 -5.55
CA THR A 225 -10.70 -4.89 -6.19
C THR A 225 -9.18 -4.92 -5.92
N PRO A 226 -8.34 -4.79 -6.96
CA PRO A 226 -6.87 -4.95 -6.83
C PRO A 226 -6.18 -3.88 -5.98
N PHE A 227 -6.91 -2.83 -5.57
CA PHE A 227 -6.37 -1.67 -4.88
C PHE A 227 -6.82 -1.49 -3.42
N HIS A 228 -7.71 -2.34 -2.89
CA HIS A 228 -8.15 -2.21 -1.48
C HIS A 228 -7.00 -2.31 -0.48
N SER A 229 -6.04 -3.20 -0.71
CA SER A 229 -4.86 -3.33 0.14
C SER A 229 -3.97 -2.08 0.09
N HIS A 230 -3.72 -1.55 -1.11
CA HIS A 230 -2.97 -0.33 -1.33
C HIS A 230 -3.65 0.89 -0.68
N LEU A 231 -4.97 0.99 -0.80
CA LEU A 231 -5.76 2.07 -0.22
C LEU A 231 -5.75 2.01 1.30
N SER A 232 -5.96 0.81 1.87
CA SER A 232 -5.92 0.59 3.32
C SER A 232 -4.57 0.95 3.93
N ILE A 233 -3.46 0.52 3.32
CA ILE A 233 -2.10 0.87 3.75
C ILE A 233 -1.86 2.38 3.66
N ARG A 234 -2.34 3.02 2.59
CA ARG A 234 -2.20 4.46 2.38
C ARG A 234 -3.03 5.28 3.37
N TYR A 235 -4.25 4.86 3.68
CA TYR A 235 -5.05 5.48 4.73
C TYR A 235 -4.43 5.29 6.10
N LEU A 236 -3.93 4.09 6.45
CA LEU A 236 -3.16 3.90 7.67
C LEU A 236 -1.96 4.86 7.73
N THR A 237 -1.23 5.00 6.62
CA THR A 237 -0.08 5.91 6.51
C THR A 237 -0.47 7.39 6.69
N GLY A 238 -1.55 7.83 6.04
CA GLY A 238 -2.02 9.22 6.05
C GLY A 238 -2.74 9.62 7.33
N ILE A 239 -3.63 8.77 7.83
CA ILE A 239 -4.38 8.96 9.08
C ILE A 239 -3.44 8.97 10.27
N LEU A 240 -2.51 8.01 10.31
CA LEU A 240 -1.57 7.91 11.42
C LEU A 240 -0.43 8.94 11.27
N GLU A 241 -0.31 9.65 10.13
CA GLU A 241 0.88 10.45 9.77
C GLU A 241 2.11 9.71 10.27
N LEU A 242 2.54 8.61 9.65
CA LEU A 242 3.54 7.66 10.19
C LEU A 242 4.65 8.30 11.05
N GLN A 243 5.15 9.49 10.71
CA GLN A 243 6.08 10.21 11.57
C GLN A 243 5.50 10.70 12.91
N TYR A 244 4.31 11.30 12.98
CA TYR A 244 3.61 11.60 14.23
C TYR A 244 3.18 10.32 14.93
N PHE A 245 2.60 9.32 14.28
CA PHE A 245 2.31 8.04 14.96
C PHE A 245 3.56 7.35 15.47
N TRP A 246 4.65 7.24 14.71
CA TRP A 246 5.91 6.67 15.21
C TRP A 246 6.60 7.57 16.24
N ASN A 247 6.48 8.90 16.16
CA ASN A 247 7.05 9.84 17.15
C ASN A 247 6.19 9.95 18.41
N HIS A 248 4.87 9.80 18.30
CA HIS A 248 3.93 9.74 19.41
C HIS A 248 3.99 8.36 20.04
N LEU A 249 4.17 7.28 19.26
CA LEU A 249 4.69 6.01 19.77
C LEU A 249 6.08 6.22 20.42
N ARG A 250 6.97 7.07 19.90
CA ARG A 250 8.27 7.32 20.56
C ARG A 250 8.16 8.14 21.85
N LEU A 251 7.14 8.98 21.96
CA LEU A 251 6.86 9.82 23.14
C LEU A 251 6.00 9.05 24.16
N GLU A 252 5.09 8.19 23.71
CA GLU A 252 4.43 7.15 24.50
C GLU A 252 5.40 6.00 24.82
N GLN A 253 6.52 5.83 24.13
CA GLN A 253 7.63 4.97 24.60
C GLN A 253 8.31 5.54 25.85
N GLN A 254 8.06 6.80 26.20
CA GLN A 254 8.42 7.37 27.50
C GLN A 254 7.32 7.17 28.56
N ASN A 255 6.18 6.57 28.20
CA ASN A 255 5.13 6.16 29.12
C ASN A 255 4.81 4.67 28.89
N PRO A 256 5.38 3.73 29.68
CA PRO A 256 5.60 2.33 29.32
C PRO A 256 4.33 1.44 29.18
N HIS A 257 3.15 2.02 29.04
CA HIS A 257 1.89 1.30 28.91
C HIS A 257 1.19 1.73 27.62
N ARG A 258 1.21 0.83 26.63
CA ARG A 258 0.37 0.75 25.42
C ARG A 258 1.02 1.22 24.11
N GLN A 259 1.54 0.23 23.38
CA GLN A 259 1.61 0.21 21.92
C GLN A 259 1.04 -1.11 21.42
N LEU A 260 0.59 -1.13 20.18
CA LEU A 260 0.30 -2.28 19.32
C LEU A 260 1.56 -3.14 19.02
N TYR A 261 2.30 -3.44 20.08
CA TYR A 261 2.96 -4.70 20.37
C TYR A 261 2.13 -5.26 21.52
N MET A 262 1.08 -6.03 21.25
CA MET A 262 0.26 -6.50 22.38
C MET A 262 1.12 -7.40 23.30
N GLY A 263 1.54 -6.80 24.40
CA GLY A 263 2.01 -7.48 25.59
C GLY A 263 3.45 -7.96 25.65
N ILE A 264 4.36 -7.66 24.70
CA ILE A 264 5.78 -8.05 24.86
C ILE A 264 6.39 -7.28 26.04
N ASP A 265 6.19 -7.80 27.23
CA ASP A 265 6.73 -7.30 28.46
C ASP A 265 8.26 -7.25 28.30
N ARG A 266 8.93 -6.21 28.81
CA ARG A 266 10.41 -6.12 28.82
C ARG A 266 11.04 -7.13 29.79
N ASN A 267 10.38 -8.25 29.99
CA ASN A 267 10.77 -9.29 30.88
C ASN A 267 11.84 -10.16 30.21
N THR A 268 12.71 -10.66 31.06
CA THR A 268 13.65 -11.70 30.67
C THR A 268 12.94 -13.02 30.84
N ILE A 269 12.87 -13.82 29.78
CA ILE A 269 12.42 -15.20 29.85
C ILE A 269 13.54 -16.01 30.52
N PRO A 270 13.28 -16.70 31.64
CA PRO A 270 14.30 -17.47 32.35
C PRO A 270 14.93 -18.56 31.46
N ALA A 271 16.18 -18.90 31.75
CA ALA A 271 16.82 -20.07 31.17
C ALA A 271 15.96 -21.32 31.45
N HIS A 272 15.93 -22.27 30.52
CA HIS A 272 15.17 -23.52 30.63
C HIS A 272 13.63 -23.35 30.72
N ALA A 273 13.10 -22.14 30.60
CA ALA A 273 11.65 -21.95 30.47
C ALA A 273 11.15 -22.53 29.15
N THR A 274 9.85 -22.77 29.05
CA THR A 274 9.21 -23.16 27.78
C THR A 274 8.23 -22.06 27.38
N VAL A 275 8.34 -21.64 26.12
CA VAL A 275 7.39 -20.69 25.51
C VAL A 275 6.39 -21.49 24.68
N LEU A 276 5.10 -21.30 24.97
CA LEU A 276 4.01 -21.85 24.20
C LEU A 276 3.74 -20.96 23.00
N VAL A 277 3.57 -21.55 21.82
CA VAL A 277 3.05 -20.85 20.65
C VAL A 277 1.64 -21.33 20.41
N SER A 278 0.66 -20.45 20.53
CA SER A 278 -0.77 -20.79 20.42
C SER A 278 -1.43 -19.97 19.32
N ALA A 279 -2.38 -20.58 18.61
CA ALA A 279 -3.23 -19.84 17.69
C ALA A 279 -4.23 -18.97 18.47
N THR A 280 -4.46 -17.74 18.02
CA THR A 280 -5.53 -16.86 18.54
C THR A 280 -6.90 -17.53 18.50
N SER A 281 -7.16 -18.31 17.45
CA SER A 281 -8.40 -19.08 17.26
C SER A 281 -8.54 -20.30 18.17
N SER A 282 -7.47 -20.75 18.81
CA SER A 282 -7.46 -21.95 19.64
C SER A 282 -6.39 -21.86 20.75
N PRO A 283 -6.53 -20.91 21.70
CA PRO A 283 -5.51 -20.64 22.70
C PRO A 283 -5.27 -21.82 23.65
N GLN A 284 -6.24 -22.72 23.79
CA GLN A 284 -6.20 -23.90 24.65
C GLN A 284 -5.30 -25.03 24.10
N TYR A 285 -4.95 -24.99 22.82
CA TYR A 285 -4.18 -26.05 22.14
C TYR A 285 -2.91 -25.46 21.53
N PRO A 286 -1.78 -25.46 22.26
CA PRO A 286 -0.53 -24.92 21.75
C PRO A 286 -0.09 -25.64 20.48
N LEU A 287 0.29 -24.87 19.48
CA LEU A 287 0.86 -25.36 18.22
C LEU A 287 2.27 -25.92 18.44
N LEU A 288 3.03 -25.27 19.32
CA LEU A 288 4.43 -25.59 19.58
C LEU A 288 4.84 -25.25 21.01
N TYR A 289 5.79 -26.01 21.53
CA TYR A 289 6.50 -25.75 22.78
C TYR A 289 7.96 -25.49 22.43
N ILE A 290 8.45 -24.28 22.70
CA ILE A 290 9.82 -23.89 22.38
C ILE A 290 10.61 -23.76 23.68
N PRO A 291 11.60 -24.63 23.95
CA PRO A 291 12.46 -24.48 25.10
C PRO A 291 13.37 -23.26 24.92
N VAL A 292 13.45 -22.43 25.95
CA VAL A 292 14.49 -21.43 26.12
C VAL A 292 15.75 -22.17 26.54
N GLY A 293 16.86 -21.90 25.85
CA GLY A 293 18.13 -22.59 26.10
C GLY A 293 18.69 -22.36 27.51
N ASN A 294 19.96 -22.69 27.67
CA ASN A 294 20.65 -22.63 28.97
C ASN A 294 20.89 -21.19 29.48
N MET A 295 20.56 -20.18 28.68
CA MET A 295 20.66 -18.78 29.05
C MET A 295 19.30 -18.11 28.94
N SER A 296 19.03 -17.20 29.87
CA SER A 296 17.85 -16.36 29.82
C SER A 296 17.88 -15.46 28.57
N THR A 297 16.72 -15.22 27.96
CA THR A 297 16.61 -14.38 26.76
C THR A 297 15.60 -13.28 26.99
N THR A 298 15.77 -12.12 26.35
CA THR A 298 14.68 -11.15 26.31
C THR A 298 13.55 -11.67 25.43
N THR A 299 12.33 -11.29 25.76
CA THR A 299 11.14 -11.53 24.93
C THR A 299 11.36 -11.08 23.49
N HIS A 300 11.95 -9.91 23.27
CA HIS A 300 12.29 -9.41 21.94
C HIS A 300 13.31 -10.30 21.19
N ALA A 301 14.39 -10.71 21.84
CA ALA A 301 15.39 -11.59 21.21
C ALA A 301 14.79 -12.96 20.88
N PHE A 302 13.90 -13.48 21.73
CA PHE A 302 13.17 -14.72 21.48
C PHE A 302 12.26 -14.59 20.24
N ILE A 303 11.52 -13.49 20.10
CA ILE A 303 10.65 -13.26 18.96
C ILE A 303 11.44 -13.15 17.65
N ILE A 304 12.61 -12.51 17.66
CA ILE A 304 13.51 -12.49 16.49
C ILE A 304 13.97 -13.90 16.13
N ASP A 305 14.40 -14.69 17.12
CA ASP A 305 14.81 -16.08 16.89
C ASP A 305 13.67 -16.91 16.29
N LEU A 306 12.46 -16.79 16.85
CA LEU A 306 11.26 -17.44 16.32
C LEU A 306 10.99 -17.03 14.86
N GLY A 307 11.05 -15.73 14.56
CA GLY A 307 10.88 -15.22 13.20
C GLY A 307 11.92 -15.78 12.21
N ASN A 308 13.17 -15.95 12.65
CA ASN A 308 14.22 -16.56 11.84
C ASN A 308 13.97 -18.06 11.61
N ARG A 309 13.55 -18.80 12.65
CA ARG A 309 13.19 -20.22 12.54
C ARG A 309 12.06 -20.45 11.56
N VAL A 310 11.01 -19.63 11.62
CA VAL A 310 9.86 -19.69 10.70
C VAL A 310 10.29 -19.52 9.23
N ARG A 311 11.31 -18.70 8.96
CA ARG A 311 11.84 -18.45 7.61
C ARG A 311 12.92 -19.44 7.16
N SER A 312 13.45 -20.26 8.07
CA SER A 312 14.48 -21.27 7.77
C SER A 312 13.87 -22.59 7.31
N PRO A 313 14.64 -23.48 6.64
CA PRO A 313 14.22 -24.86 6.43
C PRO A 313 13.82 -25.53 7.74
N LEU A 314 12.79 -26.37 7.70
CA LEU A 314 12.28 -27.06 8.88
C LEU A 314 13.38 -27.97 9.44
N ASP A 315 13.66 -27.83 10.74
CA ASP A 315 14.57 -28.74 11.43
C ASP A 315 13.91 -30.11 11.65
N LEU A 316 14.56 -31.18 11.18
CA LEU A 316 14.04 -32.55 11.28
C LEU A 316 13.97 -33.02 12.73
N GLY A 317 14.92 -32.61 13.57
CA GLY A 317 14.92 -32.93 15.00
C GLY A 317 13.70 -32.34 15.71
N LEU A 318 13.46 -31.05 15.49
CA LEU A 318 12.29 -30.33 16.00
C LEU A 318 11.00 -30.97 15.50
N PHE A 319 10.89 -31.27 14.21
CA PHE A 319 9.69 -31.93 13.66
C PHE A 319 9.43 -33.29 14.32
N ARG A 320 10.46 -34.13 14.49
CA ARG A 320 10.35 -35.45 15.14
C ARG A 320 10.02 -35.37 16.63
N SER A 321 10.33 -34.25 17.29
CA SER A 321 10.00 -34.02 18.70
C SER A 321 8.52 -33.70 18.95
N LEU A 322 7.76 -33.38 17.90
CA LEU A 322 6.34 -33.06 18.00
C LEU A 322 5.49 -34.31 18.28
N PRO A 323 4.33 -34.18 18.93
CA PRO A 323 3.34 -35.26 19.00
C PRO A 323 2.94 -35.76 17.60
N GLN A 324 2.66 -37.05 17.45
CA GLN A 324 2.32 -37.66 16.15
C GLN A 324 1.16 -36.95 15.44
N ALA A 325 0.11 -36.58 16.19
CA ALA A 325 -1.03 -35.83 15.63
C ALA A 325 -0.57 -34.50 14.99
N ARG A 326 0.36 -33.79 15.64
CA ARG A 326 0.90 -32.52 15.14
C ARG A 326 1.80 -32.73 13.92
N GLN A 327 2.61 -33.79 13.90
CA GLN A 327 3.42 -34.15 12.74
C GLN A 327 2.55 -34.34 11.49
N GLU A 328 1.41 -35.02 11.63
CA GLU A 328 0.47 -35.24 10.52
C GLU A 328 -0.24 -33.95 10.10
N THR A 329 -0.56 -33.04 11.04
CA THR A 329 -1.09 -31.71 10.71
C THR A 329 -0.09 -30.90 9.88
N VAL A 330 1.17 -30.81 10.32
CA VAL A 330 2.25 -30.10 9.61
C VAL A 330 2.48 -30.71 8.23
N ARG A 331 2.51 -32.04 8.14
CA ARG A 331 2.61 -32.75 6.87
C ARG A 331 1.44 -32.41 5.95
N THR A 332 0.20 -32.54 6.42
CA THR A 332 -1.00 -32.23 5.64
C THR A 332 -0.96 -30.80 5.11
N TYR A 333 -0.59 -29.85 5.97
CA TYR A 333 -0.42 -28.45 5.61
C TYR A 333 0.62 -28.28 4.50
N TYR A 334 1.81 -28.87 4.66
CA TYR A 334 2.87 -28.80 3.67
C TYR A 334 2.44 -29.37 2.31
N PHE A 335 1.78 -30.53 2.30
CA PHE A 335 1.31 -31.17 1.06
C PHE A 335 0.26 -30.34 0.32
N GLN A 336 -0.64 -29.67 1.07
CA GLN A 336 -1.61 -28.75 0.49
C GLN A 336 -0.94 -27.53 -0.15
N ARG A 337 0.16 -27.04 0.45
CA ARG A 337 0.91 -25.87 -0.05
C ARG A 337 1.84 -26.20 -1.22
N ALA A 338 2.57 -27.30 -1.15
CA ALA A 338 3.67 -27.63 -2.06
C ALA A 338 3.22 -28.39 -3.34
N GLY A 339 1.96 -28.86 -3.39
CA GLY A 339 1.37 -29.46 -4.59
C GLY A 339 2.09 -30.72 -5.09
N ILE A 340 2.27 -30.83 -6.41
CA ILE A 340 2.67 -32.09 -7.09
C ILE A 340 4.07 -32.57 -6.68
N HIS A 341 4.97 -31.69 -6.26
CA HIS A 341 6.34 -32.04 -5.87
C HIS A 341 6.52 -32.35 -4.38
N ALA A 342 5.45 -32.23 -3.58
CA ALA A 342 5.51 -32.38 -2.12
C ALA A 342 6.05 -33.76 -1.69
N GLY A 343 5.68 -34.84 -2.38
CA GLY A 343 6.07 -36.20 -2.00
C GLY A 343 7.59 -36.43 -1.98
N ASN A 344 8.28 -36.04 -3.05
CA ASN A 344 9.73 -36.24 -3.17
C ASN A 344 10.51 -35.37 -2.18
N LEU A 345 10.09 -34.11 -2.02
CA LEU A 345 10.72 -33.17 -1.10
C LEU A 345 10.50 -33.55 0.36
N TRP A 346 9.29 -34.02 0.71
CA TRP A 346 8.99 -34.54 2.04
C TRP A 346 9.80 -35.80 2.36
N ALA A 347 9.91 -36.73 1.41
CA ALA A 347 10.73 -37.91 1.57
C ALA A 347 12.21 -37.53 1.78
N ALA A 348 12.75 -36.61 0.97
CA ALA A 348 14.13 -36.12 1.13
C ALA A 348 14.36 -35.51 2.53
N PHE A 349 13.43 -34.68 3.01
CA PHE A 349 13.44 -34.11 4.34
C PHE A 349 13.48 -35.18 5.45
N LEU A 350 12.64 -36.22 5.36
CA LEU A 350 12.61 -37.30 6.36
C LEU A 350 13.92 -38.11 6.43
N HIS A 351 14.69 -38.15 5.35
CA HIS A 351 16.02 -38.76 5.29
C HIS A 351 17.16 -37.81 5.72
N GLY A 352 16.85 -36.58 6.12
CA GLY A 352 17.84 -35.59 6.55
C GLY A 352 18.55 -34.86 5.41
N HIS A 353 18.08 -34.98 4.17
CA HIS A 353 18.62 -34.18 3.07
C HIS A 353 18.07 -32.75 3.17
N GLN A 354 18.98 -31.77 3.30
CA GLN A 354 18.60 -30.36 3.20
C GLN A 354 18.35 -30.02 1.72
N THR A 355 17.10 -29.74 1.39
CA THR A 355 16.71 -29.21 0.08
C THR A 355 16.30 -27.75 0.26
N GLU A 356 16.78 -26.86 -0.60
CA GLU A 356 16.41 -25.42 -0.57
C GLU A 356 14.89 -25.18 -0.68
N ILE A 357 14.15 -26.14 -1.23
CA ILE A 357 12.70 -26.06 -1.51
C ILE A 357 11.88 -26.98 -0.58
N GLY A 358 12.50 -27.49 0.50
CA GLY A 358 11.87 -28.43 1.43
C GLY A 358 10.78 -27.81 2.32
N PRO A 359 10.25 -28.57 3.29
CA PRO A 359 9.45 -28.02 4.38
C PRO A 359 10.21 -26.90 5.09
N MET A 360 9.50 -25.83 5.42
CA MET A 360 10.03 -24.64 6.07
C MET A 360 9.49 -24.53 7.49
N GLY A 361 10.15 -23.75 8.36
CA GLY A 361 9.70 -23.54 9.72
C GLY A 361 8.27 -22.97 9.81
N VAL A 362 7.82 -22.22 8.81
CA VAL A 362 6.42 -21.76 8.70
C VAL A 362 5.40 -22.89 8.62
N ASP A 363 5.78 -24.06 8.11
CA ASP A 363 4.87 -25.21 8.05
C ASP A 363 4.57 -25.75 9.46
N LEU A 364 5.45 -25.55 10.45
CA LEU A 364 5.17 -25.86 11.88
C LEU A 364 4.00 -25.07 12.43
N LEU A 365 3.86 -23.84 11.93
CA LEU A 365 2.83 -22.91 12.35
C LEU A 365 1.63 -22.98 11.42
N GLU A 366 1.56 -23.92 10.46
CA GLU A 366 0.44 -23.99 9.51
C GLU A 366 0.20 -22.67 8.76
N GLY A 367 1.27 -21.92 8.46
CA GLY A 367 1.15 -20.60 7.82
C GLY A 367 0.82 -19.45 8.78
N ASN A 368 0.69 -19.72 10.08
CA ASN A 368 0.44 -18.72 11.11
C ASN A 368 1.70 -17.89 11.39
N VAL A 369 2.01 -16.96 10.48
CA VAL A 369 3.23 -16.14 10.53
C VAL A 369 3.04 -14.79 11.20
N TYR A 370 1.80 -14.39 11.45
CA TYR A 370 1.49 -13.11 12.07
C TYR A 370 1.52 -13.25 13.59
N LEU A 371 2.52 -12.64 14.22
CA LEU A 371 2.64 -12.57 15.67
C LEU A 371 1.71 -11.49 16.20
N TRP A 372 0.76 -11.87 17.06
CA TRP A 372 -0.19 -10.93 17.68
C TRP A 372 0.31 -10.40 19.01
N GLY A 373 1.00 -11.23 19.77
CA GLY A 373 1.50 -10.83 21.07
C GLY A 373 2.31 -11.91 21.76
N MET A 374 3.06 -11.52 22.79
CA MET A 374 3.75 -12.45 23.68
C MET A 374 3.47 -12.02 25.10
N GLY A 375 2.92 -12.88 25.94
CA GLY A 375 2.60 -12.54 27.33
C GLY A 375 3.02 -13.65 28.28
N ARG A 376 2.85 -13.40 29.58
CA ARG A 376 2.98 -14.40 30.63
C ARG A 376 1.60 -14.70 31.19
N GLU A 377 1.19 -15.96 31.15
CA GLU A 377 -0.10 -16.42 31.68
C GLU A 377 -0.17 -16.17 33.19
N GLU A 378 -1.26 -15.58 33.67
CA GLU A 378 -1.41 -15.17 35.07
C GLU A 378 -1.41 -16.34 36.05
N MET A 379 -2.06 -17.45 35.69
CA MET A 379 -2.23 -18.59 36.59
C MET A 379 -1.05 -19.58 36.58
N GLY A 380 -0.38 -19.73 35.44
CA GLY A 380 0.74 -20.68 35.27
C GLY A 380 2.13 -20.03 35.26
N GLY A 381 2.21 -18.72 35.07
CA GLY A 381 3.47 -18.03 34.83
C GLY A 381 4.16 -18.44 33.53
N THR A 382 3.47 -19.17 32.65
CA THR A 382 3.99 -19.69 31.38
C THR A 382 4.04 -18.59 30.34
N TRP A 383 5.10 -18.56 29.55
CA TRP A 383 5.22 -17.63 28.43
C TRP A 383 4.41 -18.13 27.24
N VAL A 384 3.56 -17.28 26.68
CA VAL A 384 2.70 -17.60 25.54
C VAL A 384 2.91 -16.59 24.42
N VAL A 385 3.17 -17.07 23.21
CA VAL A 385 3.18 -16.31 21.97
C VAL A 385 1.90 -16.64 21.22
N SER A 386 1.07 -15.62 21.00
CA SER A 386 -0.15 -15.73 20.22
C SER A 386 0.14 -15.45 18.75
N VAL A 387 -0.22 -16.39 17.88
CA VAL A 387 -0.05 -16.28 16.42
C VAL A 387 -1.41 -16.37 15.72
N ASP A 388 -1.59 -15.68 14.60
CA ASP A 388 -2.86 -15.77 13.87
C ASP A 388 -2.89 -16.85 12.84
N VAL A 389 -4.11 -17.30 12.56
CA VAL A 389 -4.42 -18.02 11.34
C VAL A 389 -4.75 -17.03 10.24
N PRO A 390 -3.92 -16.88 9.18
CA PRO A 390 -4.48 -16.38 7.94
C PRO A 390 -5.54 -17.39 7.52
N ARG A 391 -6.83 -17.03 7.68
CA ARG A 391 -7.95 -17.87 7.24
C ARG A 391 -7.64 -18.26 5.80
N ARG A 392 -7.47 -19.56 5.57
CA ARG A 392 -7.29 -20.10 4.22
C ARG A 392 -8.49 -19.67 3.38
N ILE A 393 -8.19 -19.01 2.27
CA ILE A 393 -9.11 -18.77 1.15
C ILE A 393 -9.60 -20.12 0.61
#